data_AF-A0A661V9R5-F1
#
_entry.id   AF-A0A661V9R5-F1
#
_cell.length_a   1.000
_cell.length_b   1.000
_cell.length_c   1.000
_cell.angle_alpha   90.00
_cell.angle_beta   90.00
_cell.angle_gamma   90.00
#
_symmetry.space_group_name_H-M   'P 1'
#
loop_
_entity.id
_entity.type
_entity.pdbx_description
1 polymer ?
#
loop_
_entity_poly.entity_id
_entity_poly.type
_entity_poly.pdbx_seq_one_letter_code
_entity_poly.pdbx_strand_id
1 'polypeptide(L)'
;MKIDSARVIEWGVAARSFAQRVECGDQYLVEAFPNGVLVAVADGLGHGPRAAVAGKAAITALKSHAHEPVTSLVKRCHEEIRRTRGVVMSLASFNALEEKMTWLGVGNVKGVLVSATQDGDPEHKWLLSRGGVVGYRLPTLRPIVVPVSPGDTLILCT
;
A
#
# COMPACT_ATOMS: atom_id res chain seq x y z
N MET A 1 13.48 14.71 -25.09
CA MET A 1 12.36 15.06 -24.19
C MET A 1 12.56 14.28 -22.90
N LYS A 2 13.14 14.91 -21.87
CA LYS A 2 13.29 14.27 -20.55
C LYS A 2 11.94 14.40 -19.86
N ILE A 3 11.25 13.28 -19.65
CA ILE A 3 10.08 13.23 -18.78
C ILE A 3 10.61 13.54 -17.38
N ASP A 4 10.16 14.64 -16.80
CA ASP A 4 10.47 14.96 -15.41
C ASP A 4 9.76 13.90 -14.56
N SER A 5 10.52 13.08 -13.83
CA SER A 5 10.01 11.96 -13.02
C SER A 5 9.17 12.42 -11.82
N ALA A 6 9.00 13.73 -11.65
CA ALA A 6 8.13 14.38 -10.69
C ALA A 6 6.84 14.80 -11.43
N ARG A 7 5.69 14.14 -11.32
CA ARG A 7 5.14 13.29 -10.26
C ARG A 7 4.18 12.30 -10.93
N VAL A 8 4.42 10.99 -10.77
CA VAL A 8 3.50 9.95 -11.29
C VAL A 8 2.11 10.05 -10.64
N ILE A 9 2.04 10.53 -9.40
CA ILE A 9 0.80 10.75 -8.65
C ILE A 9 0.86 12.04 -7.84
N GLU A 10 -0.30 12.62 -7.56
CA GLU A 10 -0.52 13.54 -6.45
C GLU A 10 -1.08 12.77 -5.25
N TRP A 11 -0.67 13.10 -4.03
CA TRP A 11 -1.09 12.35 -2.84
C TRP A 11 -1.21 13.22 -1.60
N GLY A 12 -2.04 12.75 -0.67
CA GLY A 12 -2.21 13.31 0.67
C GLY A 12 -2.46 12.20 1.69
N VAL A 13 -2.30 12.51 2.97
CA VAL A 13 -2.51 11.55 4.06
C VAL A 13 -3.16 12.23 5.26
N ALA A 14 -4.09 11.53 5.90
CA ALA A 14 -4.63 11.89 7.19
C ALA A 14 -4.51 10.68 8.13
N ALA A 15 -3.96 10.88 9.32
CA ALA A 15 -3.77 9.82 10.31
C ALA A 15 -4.06 10.34 11.72
N ARG A 16 -4.57 9.45 12.59
CA ARG A 16 -4.85 9.77 14.00
C ARG A 16 -4.55 8.57 14.87
N SER A 17 -3.75 8.76 15.92
CA SER A 17 -3.44 7.69 16.86
C SER A 17 -4.64 7.33 17.75
N PHE A 18 -4.73 6.05 18.12
CA PHE A 18 -5.75 5.57 19.05
C PHE A 18 -5.58 6.23 20.43
N ALA A 19 -6.67 6.79 20.97
CA ALA A 19 -6.73 7.42 22.29
C ALA A 19 -5.62 8.48 22.53
N GLN A 20 -5.22 9.24 21.50
CA GLN A 20 -4.16 10.24 21.58
C GLN A 20 -2.81 9.70 22.06
N ARG A 21 -2.55 8.40 21.86
CA ARG A 21 -1.23 7.82 22.17
C ARG A 21 -0.15 8.45 21.28
N VAL A 22 1.07 8.47 21.80
CA VAL A 22 2.24 9.08 21.13
C VAL A 22 2.59 8.38 19.81
N GLU A 23 2.33 7.07 19.70
CA GLU A 23 2.68 6.30 18.52
C GLU A 23 1.45 5.66 17.86
N CYS A 24 1.39 5.74 16.52
CA CYS A 24 0.38 5.11 15.68
C CYS A 24 0.86 3.74 15.18
N GLY A 25 0.00 2.72 15.27
CA GLY A 25 0.23 1.41 14.67
C GLY A 25 0.16 1.44 13.14
N ASP A 26 -0.65 2.35 12.62
CA ASP A 26 -0.85 2.56 11.20
C ASP A 26 0.31 3.36 10.63
N GLN A 27 0.86 2.87 9.52
CA GLN A 27 1.96 3.47 8.80
C GLN A 27 1.65 3.47 7.31
N TYR A 28 2.27 4.39 6.57
CA TYR A 28 2.13 4.49 5.13
C TYR A 28 3.49 4.69 4.47
N LEU A 29 3.55 4.40 3.17
CA LEU A 29 4.70 4.64 2.30
C LEU A 29 4.21 5.20 0.97
N VAL A 30 4.91 6.22 0.48
CA VAL A 30 4.85 6.66 -0.91
C VAL A 30 6.30 6.79 -1.37
N GLU A 31 6.78 5.82 -2.15
CA GLU A 31 8.17 5.75 -2.57
C GLU A 31 8.25 5.73 -4.10
N ALA A 32 8.89 6.74 -4.68
CA ALA A 32 9.12 6.80 -6.11
C ALA A 32 10.27 5.89 -6.53
N PHE A 33 10.18 5.33 -7.72
CA PHE A 33 11.25 4.61 -8.40
C PHE A 33 11.29 5.02 -9.89
N PRO A 34 12.32 4.68 -10.68
CA PRO A 34 12.58 5.32 -11.99
C PRO A 34 11.39 5.44 -12.95
N ASN A 35 10.41 4.54 -12.90
CA ASN A 35 9.25 4.52 -13.81
C ASN A 35 7.90 4.38 -13.07
N GLY A 36 7.84 4.75 -11.80
CA GLY A 36 6.64 4.49 -11.01
C GLY A 36 6.71 4.92 -9.56
N VAL A 37 5.69 4.51 -8.82
CA VAL A 37 5.56 4.80 -7.39
C VAL A 37 4.92 3.63 -6.68
N LEU A 38 5.50 3.26 -5.54
CA LEU A 38 4.90 2.31 -4.62
C LEU A 38 4.16 3.08 -3.53
N VAL A 39 2.87 2.81 -3.41
CA VAL A 39 2.03 3.25 -2.31
C VAL A 39 1.73 2.06 -1.42
N ALA A 40 1.89 2.20 -0.11
CA ALA A 40 1.51 1.16 0.84
C ALA A 40 0.88 1.76 2.09
N VAL A 41 -0.06 1.02 2.67
CA VAL A 41 -0.59 1.28 4.02
C VAL A 41 -0.51 -0.03 4.80
N ALA A 42 -0.01 0.05 6.03
CA ALA A 42 0.13 -1.06 6.94
C ALA A 42 -0.47 -0.71 8.30
N ASP A 43 -1.30 -1.59 8.85
CA ASP A 43 -1.84 -1.51 10.22
C ASP A 43 -1.21 -2.61 11.07
N GLY A 44 -0.44 -2.19 12.07
CA GLY A 44 0.22 -3.08 13.03
C GLY A 44 -0.76 -3.65 14.05
N LEU A 45 -0.74 -4.98 14.23
CA LEU A 45 -1.76 -5.65 15.04
C LEU A 45 -1.85 -5.13 16.48
N GLY A 46 -3.07 -4.75 16.86
CA GLY A 46 -3.42 -4.22 18.18
C GLY A 46 -3.18 -2.71 18.26
N HIS A 47 -2.73 -2.24 19.42
CA HIS A 47 -2.42 -0.81 19.61
C HIS A 47 -1.17 -0.60 20.47
N GLY A 48 -0.66 0.64 20.44
CA GLY A 48 0.49 1.08 21.23
C GLY A 48 1.85 0.74 20.60
N PRO A 49 2.94 0.84 21.37
CA PRO A 49 4.30 0.82 20.81
C PRO A 49 4.65 -0.44 20.01
N ARG A 50 4.15 -1.61 20.41
CA ARG A 50 4.41 -2.86 19.67
C ARG A 50 3.74 -2.90 18.28
N ALA A 51 2.57 -2.28 18.15
CA ALA A 51 1.90 -2.13 16.84
C ALA A 51 2.68 -1.14 15.98
N ALA A 52 3.09 0.00 16.55
CA ALA A 52 3.90 1.00 15.86
C ALA A 52 5.24 0.43 15.38
N VAL A 53 5.92 -0.38 16.19
CA VAL A 53 7.15 -1.08 15.80
C VAL A 53 6.90 -2.02 14.61
N ALA A 54 5.81 -2.80 14.63
CA ALA A 54 5.47 -3.69 13.51
C ALA A 54 5.19 -2.91 12.22
N GLY A 55 4.37 -1.85 12.28
CA GLY A 55 4.08 -0.99 11.14
C GLY A 55 5.34 -0.32 10.57
N LYS A 56 6.19 0.26 11.43
CA LYS A 56 7.43 0.94 11.02
C LYS A 56 8.40 -0.02 10.36
N ALA A 57 8.56 -1.23 10.93
CA ALA A 57 9.39 -2.27 10.36
C ALA A 57 8.86 -2.71 8.98
N ALA A 58 7.55 -2.87 8.83
CA ALA A 58 6.94 -3.25 7.56
C ALA A 58 7.21 -2.20 6.46
N ILE A 59 7.01 -0.91 6.74
CA ILE A 59 7.28 0.15 5.75
C ILE A 59 8.77 0.25 5.42
N THR A 60 9.65 0.07 6.42
CA THR A 60 11.11 0.07 6.20
C THR A 60 11.54 -1.06 5.26
N ALA A 61 10.98 -2.26 5.43
CA ALA A 61 11.22 -3.41 4.57
C ALA A 61 10.85 -3.14 3.10
N LEU A 62 9.74 -2.42 2.88
CA LEU A 62 9.27 -2.08 1.54
C LEU A 62 10.14 -1.01 0.87
N LYS A 63 10.51 0.04 1.63
CA LYS A 63 11.16 1.23 1.09
C LYS A 63 12.44 0.91 0.33
N SER A 64 13.28 0.02 0.86
CA SER A 64 14.55 -0.37 0.25
C SER A 64 14.41 -1.10 -1.09
N HIS A 65 13.21 -1.62 -1.39
CA HIS A 65 12.95 -2.51 -2.51
C HIS A 65 11.78 -2.04 -3.38
N ALA A 66 11.36 -0.77 -3.28
CA ALA A 66 10.09 -0.28 -3.82
C ALA A 66 9.82 -0.54 -5.32
N HIS A 67 10.88 -0.82 -6.11
CA HIS A 67 10.82 -1.16 -7.53
C HIS A 67 10.53 -2.66 -7.81
N GLU A 68 10.61 -3.53 -6.80
CA GLU A 68 10.37 -4.96 -6.94
C GLU A 68 8.86 -5.28 -7.09
N PRO A 69 8.49 -6.44 -7.67
CA PRO A 69 7.10 -6.86 -7.74
C PRO A 69 6.43 -6.92 -6.36
N VAL A 70 5.17 -6.49 -6.25
CA VAL A 70 4.42 -6.43 -4.98
C VAL A 70 4.37 -7.77 -4.23
N THR A 71 4.40 -8.89 -4.94
CA THR A 71 4.46 -10.24 -4.34
C THR A 71 5.80 -10.52 -3.67
N SER A 72 6.91 -10.11 -4.29
CA SER A 72 8.25 -10.21 -3.70
C SER A 72 8.37 -9.31 -2.48
N LEU A 73 7.87 -8.08 -2.58
CA LEU A 73 7.82 -7.12 -1.49
C LEU A 73 7.07 -7.66 -0.26
N VAL A 74 5.86 -8.20 -0.44
CA VAL A 74 5.09 -8.77 0.67
C VAL A 74 5.78 -10.00 1.28
N LYS A 75 6.41 -10.86 0.47
CA LYS A 75 7.17 -12.02 0.99
C LYS A 75 8.39 -11.58 1.81
N ARG A 76 9.14 -10.59 1.32
CA ARG A 76 10.29 -10.03 2.03
C ARG A 76 9.87 -9.40 3.35
N CYS A 77 8.88 -8.51 3.29
CA CYS A 77 8.28 -7.88 4.46
C CYS A 77 7.79 -8.93 5.47
N HIS A 78 7.13 -10.00 5.00
CA HIS A 78 6.71 -11.11 5.86
C HIS A 78 7.87 -11.71 6.66
N GLU A 79 8.99 -12.04 6.02
CA GLU A 79 10.15 -12.62 6.71
C GLU A 79 10.82 -11.61 7.66
N GLU A 80 10.98 -10.35 7.24
CA GLU A 80 11.64 -9.32 8.05
C GLU A 80 10.89 -9.01 9.35
N ILE A 81 9.56 -9.03 9.32
CA ILE A 81 8.74 -8.67 10.50
C ILE A 81 8.24 -9.87 11.30
N ARG A 82 8.71 -11.10 11.03
CA ARG A 82 8.26 -12.34 11.71
C ARG A 82 8.34 -12.31 13.24
N ARG A 83 9.25 -11.52 13.80
CA ARG A 83 9.46 -11.38 15.26
C ARG A 83 8.67 -10.22 15.87
N THR A 84 7.81 -9.57 15.09
CA THR A 84 6.92 -8.49 15.55
C THR A 84 5.52 -9.02 15.81
N ARG A 85 4.55 -8.12 16.07
CA ARG A 85 3.13 -8.50 16.09
C ARG A 85 2.55 -8.80 14.70
N GLY A 86 3.28 -8.44 13.64
CA GLY A 86 2.77 -8.49 12.28
C GLY A 86 1.86 -7.32 11.92
N VAL A 87 1.54 -7.24 10.64
CA VAL A 87 0.67 -6.20 10.08
C VAL A 87 -0.35 -6.81 9.13
N VAL A 88 -1.47 -6.12 8.97
CA VAL A 88 -2.28 -6.19 7.75
C VAL A 88 -1.80 -5.06 6.83
N MET A 89 -1.82 -5.25 5.51
CA MET A 89 -1.33 -4.23 4.60
C MET A 89 -1.93 -4.32 3.20
N SER A 90 -1.91 -3.18 2.51
CA SER A 90 -2.23 -3.08 1.09
C SER A 90 -1.15 -2.30 0.36
N LEU A 91 -0.76 -2.80 -0.81
CA LEU A 91 0.25 -2.22 -1.70
C LEU A 91 -0.38 -1.92 -3.06
N ALA A 92 -0.01 -0.77 -3.62
CA ALA A 92 -0.30 -0.36 -4.99
C ALA A 92 1.00 0.11 -5.65
N SER A 93 1.44 -0.61 -6.68
CA SER A 93 2.59 -0.22 -7.50
C SER A 93 2.09 0.34 -8.82
N PHE A 94 2.27 1.63 -9.03
CA PHE A 94 1.95 2.30 -10.29
C PHE A 94 3.14 2.21 -11.24
N ASN A 95 2.87 1.82 -12.49
CA ASN A 95 3.82 1.85 -13.59
C ASN A 95 3.37 2.92 -14.59
N ALA A 96 4.15 4.00 -14.68
CA ALA A 96 3.83 5.14 -15.53
C ALA A 96 4.00 4.85 -17.02
N LEU A 97 4.82 3.86 -17.39
CA LEU A 97 5.05 3.50 -18.80
C LEU A 97 3.92 2.62 -19.35
N GLU A 98 3.32 1.80 -18.49
CA GLU A 98 2.25 0.87 -18.89
C GLU A 98 0.84 1.36 -18.56
N GLU A 99 0.71 2.50 -17.87
CA GLU A 99 -0.58 3.04 -17.41
C GLU A 99 -1.37 2.00 -16.59
N LYS A 100 -0.66 1.33 -15.67
CA LYS A 100 -1.21 0.24 -14.84
C LYS A 100 -0.82 0.40 -13.39
N MET A 101 -1.73 -0.03 -12.53
CA MET A 101 -1.49 -0.27 -11.11
C MET A 101 -1.52 -1.77 -10.83
N THR A 102 -0.50 -2.28 -10.15
CA THR A 102 -0.54 -3.63 -9.56
C THR A 102 -0.90 -3.51 -8.08
N TRP A 103 -2.01 -4.14 -7.69
CA TRP A 103 -2.54 -4.15 -6.33
C TRP A 103 -2.31 -5.49 -5.64
N LEU A 104 -1.98 -5.46 -4.34
CA LEU A 104 -1.97 -6.63 -3.48
C LEU A 104 -2.35 -6.26 -2.05
N GLY A 105 -3.40 -6.87 -1.51
CA GLY A 105 -3.86 -6.68 -0.13
C GLY A 105 -3.84 -7.97 0.69
N VAL A 106 -3.35 -7.87 1.93
CA VAL A 106 -3.36 -8.92 2.96
C VAL A 106 -4.01 -8.37 4.24
N GLY A 107 -5.11 -8.97 4.65
CA GLY A 107 -5.92 -8.51 5.79
C GLY A 107 -7.02 -7.55 5.36
N ASN A 108 -7.23 -6.49 6.14
CA ASN A 108 -8.40 -5.62 6.07
C ASN A 108 -8.09 -4.14 5.75
N VAL A 109 -6.87 -3.81 5.32
CA VAL A 109 -6.60 -2.48 4.73
C VAL A 109 -7.35 -2.37 3.41
N LYS A 110 -8.31 -1.47 3.33
CA LYS A 110 -9.21 -1.35 2.17
C LYS A 110 -8.61 -0.41 1.13
N GLY A 111 -8.86 -0.73 -0.14
CA GLY A 111 -8.56 0.13 -1.26
C GLY A 111 -9.77 0.28 -2.18
N VAL A 112 -10.01 1.48 -2.67
CA VAL A 112 -10.96 1.74 -3.76
C VAL A 112 -10.26 2.61 -4.80
N LEU A 113 -10.36 2.19 -6.06
CA LEU A 113 -9.96 3.00 -7.21
C LEU A 113 -11.22 3.68 -7.76
N VAL A 114 -11.18 5.00 -7.89
CA VAL A 114 -12.27 5.81 -8.44
C VAL A 114 -11.82 6.31 -9.80
N SER A 115 -12.51 5.89 -10.86
CA SER A 115 -12.17 6.28 -12.22
C SER A 115 -12.58 7.73 -12.50
N ALA A 116 -11.71 8.48 -13.18
CA ALA A 116 -12.07 9.79 -13.71
C ALA A 116 -12.88 9.64 -14.99
N THR A 117 -14.20 9.60 -14.89
CA THR A 117 -15.11 9.64 -16.04
C THR A 117 -15.33 11.09 -16.47
N GLN A 118 -15.22 11.36 -17.78
CA GLN A 118 -15.51 12.70 -18.33
C GLN A 118 -17.02 12.93 -18.51
N ASP A 119 -17.80 11.86 -18.71
CA ASP A 119 -19.24 11.89 -18.87
C ASP A 119 -19.89 10.78 -18.02
N GLY A 120 -20.52 11.16 -16.89
CA GLY A 120 -21.27 10.24 -16.00
C GLY A 120 -20.68 10.10 -14.59
N ASP A 121 -21.38 9.34 -13.75
CA ASP A 121 -20.95 9.07 -12.36
C ASP A 121 -19.63 8.29 -12.33
N PRO A 122 -18.69 8.64 -11.43
CA PRO A 122 -17.41 7.96 -11.34
C PRO A 122 -17.58 6.48 -10.98
N GLU A 123 -16.87 5.61 -11.71
CA GLU A 123 -16.88 4.18 -11.42
C GLU A 123 -16.03 3.89 -10.17
N HIS A 124 -16.59 3.14 -9.22
CA HIS A 124 -15.89 2.73 -8.00
C HIS A 124 -15.49 1.26 -8.06
N LYS A 125 -14.18 0.99 -8.09
CA LYS A 125 -13.64 -0.36 -8.07
C LYS A 125 -13.02 -0.69 -6.71
N TRP A 126 -13.72 -1.48 -5.91
CA TRP A 126 -13.20 -2.02 -4.67
C TRP A 126 -12.10 -3.06 -4.94
N LEU A 127 -10.94 -2.84 -4.32
CA LEU A 127 -9.77 -3.69 -4.50
C LEU A 127 -9.75 -4.80 -3.46
N LEU A 128 -9.76 -6.04 -3.93
CA LEU A 128 -9.89 -7.21 -3.06
C LEU A 128 -8.60 -7.45 -2.27
N SER A 129 -8.77 -7.77 -0.99
CA SER A 129 -7.72 -8.22 -0.08
C SER A 129 -7.97 -9.67 0.34
N ARG A 130 -6.90 -10.41 0.66
CA ARG A 130 -6.99 -11.80 1.14
C ARG A 130 -6.78 -11.84 2.65
N GLY A 131 -7.59 -12.62 3.36
CA GLY A 131 -7.42 -12.80 4.80
C GLY A 131 -6.04 -13.37 5.16
N GLY A 132 -5.36 -12.73 6.10
CA GLY A 132 -4.03 -13.11 6.55
C GLY A 132 -3.32 -11.98 7.30
N VAL A 133 -2.11 -12.27 7.78
CA VAL A 133 -1.28 -11.33 8.54
C VAL A 133 0.17 -11.48 8.08
N VAL A 134 0.75 -10.39 7.59
CA VAL A 134 2.17 -10.31 7.21
C VAL A 134 3.01 -10.35 8.50
N GLY A 135 4.07 -11.16 8.52
CA GLY A 135 4.81 -11.48 9.75
C GLY A 135 4.25 -12.64 10.58
N TYR A 136 3.07 -13.18 10.27
CA TYR A 136 2.49 -14.29 11.03
C TYR A 136 1.95 -15.42 10.16
N ARG A 137 0.87 -15.18 9.41
CA ARG A 137 0.25 -16.17 8.52
C ARG A 137 -0.06 -15.54 7.17
N LEU A 138 0.81 -15.79 6.19
CA LEU A 138 0.66 -15.25 4.86
C LEU A 138 -0.30 -16.12 4.02
N PRO A 139 -1.29 -15.53 3.32
CA PRO A 139 -2.12 -16.27 2.39
C PRO A 139 -1.39 -16.49 1.06
N THR A 140 -1.98 -17.28 0.17
CA THR A 140 -1.57 -17.29 -1.24
C THR A 140 -1.76 -15.90 -1.83
N LEU A 141 -0.65 -15.24 -2.17
CA LEU A 141 -0.65 -13.90 -2.73
C LEU A 141 -1.20 -13.93 -4.16
N ARG A 142 -2.19 -13.08 -4.42
CA ARG A 142 -2.82 -12.93 -5.73
C ARG A 142 -2.86 -11.44 -6.08
N PRO A 143 -1.81 -10.90 -6.72
CA PRO A 143 -1.85 -9.52 -7.17
C PRO A 143 -2.89 -9.39 -8.29
N ILE A 144 -3.51 -8.22 -8.40
CA ILE A 144 -4.38 -7.87 -9.52
C ILE A 144 -3.75 -6.69 -10.25
N VAL A 145 -3.87 -6.68 -11.57
CA VAL A 145 -3.41 -5.57 -12.41
C VAL A 145 -4.64 -4.83 -12.90
N VAL A 146 -4.63 -3.51 -12.75
CA VAL A 146 -5.74 -2.62 -13.10
C VAL A 146 -5.19 -1.51 -14.00
N PRO A 147 -5.77 -1.27 -15.19
CA PRO A 147 -5.48 -0.07 -15.97
C PRO A 147 -5.82 1.18 -15.16
N VAL A 148 -5.00 2.22 -15.26
CA VAL A 148 -5.23 3.50 -14.59
C VAL A 148 -4.99 4.63 -15.57
N SER A 149 -5.81 5.67 -15.51
CA SER A 149 -5.70 6.87 -16.34
C SER A 149 -5.40 8.10 -15.48
N PRO A 150 -4.82 9.16 -16.05
CA PRO A 150 -4.72 10.44 -15.37
C PRO A 150 -6.10 10.90 -14.87
N GLY A 151 -6.17 11.28 -13.59
CA GLY A 151 -7.41 11.67 -12.91
C GLY A 151 -7.99 10.56 -12.00
N ASP A 152 -7.65 9.30 -12.24
CA ASP A 152 -8.08 8.21 -11.36
C ASP A 152 -7.54 8.42 -9.93
N THR A 153 -8.38 8.16 -8.94
CA THR A 153 -8.05 8.37 -7.53
C THR A 153 -8.04 7.04 -6.77
N LEU A 154 -6.88 6.67 -6.21
CA LEU A 154 -6.77 5.58 -5.25
C LEU A 154 -6.99 6.09 -3.83
N ILE A 155 -7.92 5.49 -3.11
CA ILE A 155 -8.18 5.77 -1.69
C ILE A 155 -7.86 4.52 -0.87
N LEU A 156 -7.09 4.70 0.21
CA LEU A 156 -6.73 3.65 1.16
C LEU A 156 -7.22 3.99 2.57
N CYS A 157 -7.71 3.01 3.32
CA CYS A 157 -8.07 3.20 4.73
C CYS A 157 -7.83 1.94 5.58
N THR A 158 -7.48 2.17 6.85
CA THR A 158 -7.35 1.18 7.93
C THR A 158 -8.62 1.15 8.79
#